data_AF-A0A1Y1W7X4-F1
#
_entry.id   AF-A0A1Y1W7X4-F1
#
_cell.length_a   1.000
_cell.length_b   1.000
_cell.length_c   1.000
_cell.angle_alpha   90.00
_cell.angle_beta   90.00
_cell.angle_gamma   90.00
#
_symmetry.space_group_name_H-M   'P 1'
#
loop_
_entity.id
_entity.type
_entity.pdbx_description
1 polymer ?
#
loop_
_entity_poly.entity_id
_entity_poly.type
_entity_poly.pdbx_seq_one_letter_code
_entity_poly.pdbx_strand_id
1 'polypeptide(L)'
;MRFVTSAIALLASTQLASGYTIKADGVNCRSGPGTSYSVVRSYNSGNDVTLSCQTSGETIKGDSLWDKTQHGCYVADYYVQTGTSGYVAKKCGSTGGGGSTGGGSSSGYCKSVNAASLNLIKEFEGFVKSPAPDPIGLPTVGYGHLCQTKGCKEVKYKFPLTQATAEALLKDDIPKYTCLGKYLNGKVKLNDYQWGALVSWVFNVGCGNAKSSNLVKRLNAGENPNTVIAGELPKWNKAGGRVLSGLTRRRNAEVKLAKTPSSKQAYPSCK
;
A
#
# COMPACT_ATOMS: atom_id res chain seq x y z
N MET A 1 -12.22 -11.31 63.21
CA MET A 1 -11.47 -10.81 62.04
C MET A 1 -11.91 -11.59 60.81
N ARG A 2 -12.64 -10.97 59.88
CA ARG A 2 -12.97 -11.56 58.58
C ARG A 2 -12.23 -10.77 57.50
N PHE A 3 -11.27 -11.41 56.84
CA PHE A 3 -10.56 -10.84 55.70
C PHE A 3 -11.49 -10.86 54.49
N VAL A 4 -11.71 -9.69 53.88
CA VAL A 4 -12.39 -9.57 52.58
C VAL A 4 -11.31 -9.48 51.52
N THR A 5 -11.08 -10.58 50.79
CA THR A 5 -10.23 -10.61 49.60
C THR A 5 -11.00 -10.02 48.42
N SER A 6 -10.55 -8.87 47.92
CA SER A 6 -11.05 -8.29 46.67
C SER A 6 -10.37 -8.98 45.49
N ALA A 7 -11.15 -9.68 44.66
CA ALA A 7 -10.69 -10.20 43.38
C ALA A 7 -10.77 -9.07 42.33
N ILE A 8 -9.63 -8.67 41.78
CA ILE A 8 -9.55 -7.77 40.62
C ILE A 8 -9.82 -8.62 39.37
N ALA A 9 -10.98 -8.44 38.75
CA ALA A 9 -11.30 -9.03 37.46
C ALA A 9 -10.54 -8.28 36.35
N LEU A 10 -9.55 -8.94 35.75
CA LEU A 10 -8.95 -8.51 34.48
C LEU A 10 -9.97 -8.78 33.35
N LEU A 11 -10.61 -7.71 32.86
CA LEU A 11 -11.37 -7.76 31.63
C LEU A 11 -10.39 -7.91 30.45
N ALA A 12 -10.22 -9.14 29.97
CA ALA A 12 -9.63 -9.38 28.66
C ALA A 12 -10.62 -8.85 27.60
N SER A 13 -10.25 -7.79 26.91
CA SER A 13 -11.00 -7.28 25.78
C SER A 13 -10.81 -8.24 24.61
N THR A 14 -11.86 -9.02 24.30
CA THR A 14 -11.92 -9.79 23.07
C THR A 14 -12.06 -8.83 21.89
N GLN A 15 -10.97 -8.65 21.16
CA GLN A 15 -11.00 -7.88 19.93
C GLN A 15 -11.81 -8.70 18.91
N LEU A 16 -13.03 -8.26 18.60
CA LEU A 16 -13.87 -8.86 17.57
C LEU A 16 -13.12 -8.81 16.24
N ALA A 17 -12.65 -9.96 15.77
CA ALA A 17 -12.23 -10.11 14.38
C ALA A 17 -13.47 -9.81 13.52
N SER A 18 -13.36 -8.87 12.58
CA SER A 18 -14.44 -8.50 11.67
C SER A 18 -14.82 -9.71 10.81
N GLY A 19 -15.81 -10.48 11.25
CA GLY A 19 -16.39 -11.60 10.51
C GLY A 19 -17.35 -11.09 9.43
N TYR A 20 -17.44 -11.84 8.34
CA TYR A 20 -18.32 -11.57 7.22
C TYR A 20 -19.35 -12.70 7.10
N THR A 21 -20.62 -12.35 6.94
CA THR A 21 -21.72 -13.31 6.95
C THR A 21 -22.00 -13.86 5.55
N ILE A 22 -22.26 -15.17 5.47
CA ILE A 22 -22.71 -15.86 4.25
C ILE A 22 -24.20 -15.60 4.00
N LYS A 23 -24.56 -15.28 2.76
CA LYS A 23 -25.92 -14.83 2.37
C LYS A 23 -26.83 -15.92 1.79
N ALA A 24 -26.36 -17.17 1.67
CA ALA A 24 -27.12 -18.25 1.03
C ALA A 24 -26.78 -19.64 1.60
N ASP A 25 -27.70 -20.58 1.46
CA ASP A 25 -27.51 -21.98 1.86
C ASP A 25 -26.73 -22.79 0.83
N GLY A 26 -25.97 -23.79 1.30
CA GLY A 26 -25.22 -24.69 0.43
C GLY A 26 -24.08 -24.04 -0.37
N VAL A 27 -23.52 -22.91 0.10
CA VAL A 27 -22.43 -22.20 -0.58
C VAL A 27 -21.15 -23.02 -0.51
N ASN A 28 -20.63 -23.44 -1.67
CA ASN A 28 -19.43 -24.26 -1.76
C ASN A 28 -18.16 -23.43 -1.54
N CYS A 29 -17.36 -23.85 -0.57
CA CYS A 29 -15.98 -23.41 -0.39
C CYS A 29 -15.04 -24.36 -1.12
N ARG A 30 -14.30 -23.86 -2.10
CA ARG A 30 -13.55 -24.66 -3.07
C ARG A 30 -12.05 -24.56 -2.88
N SER A 31 -11.31 -25.51 -3.42
CA SER A 31 -9.83 -25.55 -3.33
C SER A 31 -9.14 -24.44 -4.15
N GLY A 32 -9.86 -23.78 -5.07
CA GLY A 32 -9.39 -22.62 -5.84
C GLY A 32 -10.54 -21.68 -6.25
N PRO A 33 -10.22 -20.51 -6.84
CA PRO A 33 -11.17 -19.45 -7.14
C PRO A 33 -11.95 -19.72 -8.44
N GLY A 34 -12.70 -20.83 -8.47
CA GLY A 34 -13.52 -21.24 -9.61
C GLY A 34 -14.39 -22.45 -9.28
N THR A 35 -15.46 -22.65 -10.05
CA THR A 35 -16.43 -23.73 -9.88
C THR A 35 -15.92 -25.11 -10.27
N SER A 36 -14.88 -25.17 -11.11
CA SER A 36 -14.20 -26.40 -11.52
C SER A 36 -13.30 -27.01 -10.43
N TYR A 37 -12.99 -26.25 -9.37
CA TYR A 37 -12.20 -26.72 -8.24
C TYR A 37 -13.03 -27.60 -7.29
N SER A 38 -12.37 -28.59 -6.69
CA SER A 38 -12.99 -29.51 -5.73
C SER A 38 -13.61 -28.76 -4.54
N VAL A 39 -14.78 -29.23 -4.11
CA VAL A 39 -15.45 -28.70 -2.92
C VAL A 39 -14.71 -29.21 -1.68
N VAL A 40 -14.23 -28.28 -0.86
CA VAL A 40 -13.57 -28.57 0.42
C VAL A 40 -14.60 -28.67 1.54
N ARG A 41 -15.61 -27.78 1.54
CA ARG A 41 -16.77 -27.78 2.46
C ARG A 41 -17.88 -26.87 1.93
N SER A 42 -19.02 -26.85 2.62
CA SER A 42 -20.13 -25.94 2.32
C SER A 42 -20.54 -25.09 3.53
N TYR A 43 -21.03 -23.88 3.28
CA TYR A 43 -21.58 -22.96 4.28
C TYR A 43 -23.08 -22.77 4.04
N ASN A 44 -23.80 -22.47 5.12
CA ASN A 44 -25.19 -22.06 5.06
C ASN A 44 -25.33 -20.56 5.37
N SER A 45 -26.51 -20.02 5.07
CA SER A 45 -26.84 -18.63 5.34
C SER A 45 -26.69 -18.34 6.83
N GLY A 46 -26.14 -17.16 7.15
CA GLY A 46 -25.87 -16.75 8.53
C GLY A 46 -24.57 -17.32 9.14
N ASN A 47 -23.83 -18.18 8.43
CA ASN A 47 -22.48 -18.55 8.88
C ASN A 47 -21.51 -17.37 8.75
N ASP A 48 -20.67 -17.16 9.75
CA ASP A 48 -19.61 -16.15 9.71
C ASP A 48 -18.27 -16.75 9.26
N VAL A 49 -17.59 -16.02 8.37
CA VAL A 49 -16.25 -16.34 7.87
C VAL A 49 -15.31 -15.16 8.05
N THR A 50 -14.04 -15.44 8.33
CA THR A 50 -12.99 -14.42 8.30
C THR A 50 -12.16 -14.58 7.04
N LEU A 51 -11.79 -13.45 6.43
CA LEU A 51 -11.09 -13.46 5.15
C LEU A 51 -9.58 -13.42 5.36
N SER A 52 -8.92 -14.50 4.97
CA SER A 52 -7.45 -14.59 4.91
C SER A 52 -6.90 -13.68 3.80
N CYS A 53 -7.55 -13.67 2.64
CA CYS A 53 -7.20 -12.86 1.48
C CYS A 53 -8.31 -12.92 0.43
N GLN A 54 -8.24 -12.10 -0.63
CA GLN A 54 -9.14 -12.17 -1.77
C GLN A 54 -8.38 -12.23 -3.10
N THR A 55 -8.91 -12.87 -4.12
CA THR A 55 -8.28 -12.94 -5.44
C THR A 55 -9.32 -12.80 -6.53
N SER A 56 -8.88 -12.48 -7.74
CA SER A 56 -9.74 -12.64 -8.90
C SER A 56 -9.82 -14.12 -9.29
N GLY A 57 -10.96 -14.52 -9.84
CA GLY A 57 -11.22 -15.88 -10.31
C GLY A 57 -12.34 -15.92 -11.35
N GLU A 58 -12.99 -17.08 -11.47
CA GLU A 58 -14.16 -17.23 -12.35
C GLU A 58 -15.27 -16.23 -11.97
N THR A 59 -15.95 -15.67 -12.97
CA THR A 59 -17.02 -14.70 -12.72
C THR A 59 -18.32 -15.41 -12.33
N ILE A 60 -18.80 -15.15 -11.12
CA ILE A 60 -20.06 -15.67 -10.59
C ILE A 60 -21.07 -14.53 -10.52
N LYS A 61 -22.14 -14.61 -11.33
CA LYS A 61 -23.22 -13.61 -11.36
C LYS A 61 -22.73 -12.15 -11.52
N GLY A 62 -21.69 -11.96 -12.33
CA GLY A 62 -21.10 -10.63 -12.61
C GLY A 62 -20.00 -10.20 -11.63
N ASP A 63 -19.69 -11.01 -10.61
CA ASP A 63 -18.60 -10.75 -9.66
C ASP A 63 -17.43 -11.70 -9.91
N SER A 64 -16.21 -11.18 -10.00
CA SER A 64 -14.98 -11.95 -10.23
C SER A 64 -14.10 -12.08 -8.98
N LEU A 65 -14.53 -11.54 -7.84
CA LEU A 65 -13.79 -11.57 -6.59
C LEU A 65 -14.09 -12.86 -5.81
N TRP A 66 -13.03 -13.44 -5.24
CA TRP A 66 -13.05 -14.68 -4.49
C TRP A 66 -12.33 -14.52 -3.15
N ASP A 67 -12.99 -14.96 -2.11
CA ASP A 67 -12.61 -14.81 -0.71
C ASP A 67 -12.01 -16.10 -0.17
N LYS A 68 -10.73 -16.06 0.20
CA LYS A 68 -10.11 -17.16 0.93
C LYS A 68 -10.47 -17.04 2.41
N THR A 69 -11.22 -18.00 2.92
CA THR A 69 -11.67 -18.02 4.32
C THR A 69 -10.56 -18.47 5.27
N GLN A 70 -10.81 -18.44 6.58
CA GLN A 70 -9.94 -19.03 7.60
C GLN A 70 -9.73 -20.53 7.44
N HIS A 71 -10.62 -21.21 6.71
CA HIS A 71 -10.54 -22.65 6.44
C HIS A 71 -9.70 -22.99 5.20
N GLY A 72 -9.01 -22.00 4.63
CA GLY A 72 -8.05 -22.22 3.54
C GLY A 72 -8.67 -22.48 2.16
N CYS A 73 -9.99 -22.41 2.05
CA CYS A 73 -10.76 -22.58 0.81
C CYS A 73 -11.38 -21.25 0.35
N TYR A 74 -11.84 -21.20 -0.91
CA TYR A 74 -12.32 -19.99 -1.58
C TYR A 74 -13.83 -20.01 -1.76
N VAL A 75 -14.48 -18.88 -1.48
CA VAL A 75 -15.90 -18.61 -1.71
C VAL A 75 -16.02 -17.41 -2.64
N ALA A 76 -16.97 -17.38 -3.57
CA ALA A 76 -17.18 -16.18 -4.39
C ALA A 76 -17.73 -15.03 -3.54
N ASP A 77 -17.16 -13.82 -3.69
CA ASP A 77 -17.51 -12.62 -2.89
C ASP A 77 -19.00 -12.28 -3.01
N TYR A 78 -19.61 -12.59 -4.16
CA TYR A 78 -21.06 -12.51 -4.37
C TYR A 78 -21.89 -13.09 -3.21
N TYR A 79 -21.44 -14.17 -2.56
CA TYR A 79 -22.14 -14.84 -1.46
C TYR A 79 -21.73 -14.37 -0.06
N VAL A 80 -20.75 -13.49 0.06
CA VAL A 80 -20.22 -12.94 1.31
C VAL A 80 -20.73 -11.50 1.49
N GLN A 81 -21.11 -11.11 2.69
CA GLN A 81 -21.56 -9.75 2.99
C GLN A 81 -20.37 -8.83 3.29
N THR A 82 -19.57 -8.51 2.27
CA THR A 82 -18.38 -7.65 2.36
C THR A 82 -18.68 -6.15 2.33
N GLY A 83 -19.88 -5.77 1.88
CA GLY A 83 -20.38 -4.39 1.90
C GLY A 83 -19.79 -3.47 0.83
N THR A 84 -18.93 -3.97 -0.06
CA THR A 84 -18.35 -3.22 -1.20
C THR A 84 -18.10 -4.15 -2.38
N SER A 85 -17.97 -3.62 -3.59
CA SER A 85 -17.54 -4.38 -4.79
C SER A 85 -16.01 -4.44 -4.96
N GLY A 86 -15.25 -4.10 -3.91
CA GLY A 86 -13.81 -3.99 -3.93
C GLY A 86 -13.15 -4.90 -2.89
N TYR A 87 -11.81 -4.90 -2.89
CA TYR A 87 -11.04 -5.70 -1.93
C TYR A 87 -11.21 -5.16 -0.51
N VAL A 88 -11.77 -5.99 0.38
CA VAL A 88 -11.87 -5.78 1.84
C VAL A 88 -10.77 -6.53 2.62
N ALA A 89 -10.04 -7.45 1.98
CA ALA A 89 -8.85 -8.11 2.52
C ALA A 89 -7.68 -8.11 1.52
N LYS A 90 -6.48 -8.46 2.01
CA LYS A 90 -5.25 -8.53 1.20
C LYS A 90 -5.42 -9.48 0.01
N LYS A 91 -4.64 -9.34 -1.08
CA LYS A 91 -4.80 -10.23 -2.24
C LYS A 91 -4.27 -11.67 -1.97
N CYS A 92 -4.92 -12.72 -2.46
CA CYS A 92 -4.35 -14.08 -2.42
C CYS A 92 -3.21 -14.17 -3.42
N GLY A 93 -2.17 -14.93 -3.05
CA GLY A 93 -0.89 -14.84 -3.73
C GLY A 93 -0.08 -13.58 -3.40
N SER A 94 -0.66 -12.58 -2.70
CA SER A 94 0.15 -11.72 -1.83
C SER A 94 0.43 -12.52 -0.56
N THR A 95 1.44 -13.37 -0.66
CA THR A 95 1.96 -14.16 0.44
C THR A 95 2.21 -13.21 1.60
N GLY A 96 1.45 -13.39 2.68
CA GLY A 96 2.03 -13.20 3.99
C GLY A 96 2.99 -14.37 4.11
N GLY A 97 4.23 -14.13 3.69
CA GLY A 97 5.30 -15.10 3.69
C GLY A 97 6.58 -14.34 3.88
N GLY A 98 7.17 -14.51 5.06
CA GLY A 98 8.60 -14.37 5.22
C GLY A 98 9.28 -15.15 4.09
N GLY A 99 10.23 -14.50 3.43
CA GLY A 99 10.86 -15.01 2.23
C GLY A 99 11.22 -13.93 1.24
N SER A 100 11.81 -12.82 1.72
CA SER A 100 12.67 -12.01 0.86
C SER A 100 14.01 -12.75 0.75
N THR A 101 14.12 -13.69 -0.18
CA THR A 101 15.42 -14.04 -0.77
C THR A 101 15.84 -12.89 -1.70
N GLY A 102 16.25 -11.83 -1.04
CA GLY A 102 17.10 -10.76 -1.54
C GLY A 102 18.02 -10.44 -0.38
N GLY A 103 18.94 -11.38 -0.10
CA GLY A 103 20.00 -11.22 0.87
C GLY A 103 20.86 -10.03 0.49
N GLY A 104 20.50 -8.87 1.03
CA GLY A 104 21.31 -7.67 1.08
C GLY A 104 21.31 -7.20 2.52
N SER A 105 21.94 -7.99 3.40
CA SER A 105 22.39 -7.50 4.69
C SER A 105 23.37 -6.37 4.42
N SER A 106 22.87 -5.13 4.49
CA SER A 106 23.71 -3.94 4.58
C SER A 106 22.86 -2.85 5.20
N SER A 107 23.31 -2.36 6.34
CA SER A 107 22.93 -1.08 6.96
C SER A 107 22.04 -0.16 6.09
N GLY A 108 20.72 -0.15 6.32
CA GLY A 108 19.86 0.77 5.57
C GLY A 108 18.35 0.62 5.75
N TYR A 109 17.65 1.58 5.15
CA TYR A 109 16.20 1.81 5.15
C TYR A 109 15.49 1.11 3.98
N CYS A 110 14.16 0.98 4.04
CA CYS A 110 13.38 0.30 3.00
C CYS A 110 13.56 0.94 1.62
N LYS A 111 13.87 0.12 0.61
CA LYS A 111 13.93 0.54 -0.81
C LYS A 111 12.59 0.45 -1.53
N SER A 112 11.59 -0.14 -0.88
CA SER A 112 10.22 -0.27 -1.35
C SER A 112 9.26 0.52 -0.46
N VAL A 113 7.99 0.59 -0.88
CA VAL A 113 6.89 1.18 -0.12
C VAL A 113 5.71 0.20 -0.04
N ASN A 114 4.81 0.39 0.94
CA ASN A 114 3.63 -0.46 1.08
C ASN A 114 2.58 -0.18 -0.03
N ALA A 115 1.59 -1.06 -0.13
CA ALA A 115 0.57 -0.98 -1.19
C ALA A 115 -0.25 0.32 -1.15
N ALA A 116 -0.56 0.84 0.04
CA ALA A 116 -1.29 2.10 0.20
C ALA A 116 -0.49 3.28 -0.38
N SER A 117 0.82 3.31 -0.13
CA SER A 117 1.73 4.34 -0.65
C SER A 117 1.87 4.25 -2.17
N LEU A 118 1.93 3.03 -2.70
CA LEU A 118 1.98 2.81 -4.14
C LEU A 118 0.69 3.29 -4.82
N ASN A 119 -0.47 2.99 -4.24
CA ASN A 119 -1.76 3.47 -4.75
C ASN A 119 -1.88 5.00 -4.69
N LEU A 120 -1.36 5.62 -3.62
CA LEU A 120 -1.31 7.08 -3.51
C LEU A 120 -0.50 7.69 -4.66
N ILE A 121 0.70 7.16 -4.95
CA ILE A 121 1.53 7.65 -6.06
C ILE A 121 0.77 7.48 -7.38
N LYS A 122 0.20 6.29 -7.63
CA LYS A 122 -0.58 6.00 -8.84
C LYS A 122 -1.74 6.97 -9.06
N GLU A 123 -2.46 7.34 -8.00
CA GLU A 123 -3.57 8.29 -8.05
C GLU A 123 -3.12 9.68 -8.54
N PHE A 124 -1.97 10.17 -8.05
CA PHE A 124 -1.48 11.51 -8.39
C PHE A 124 -0.70 11.58 -9.70
N GLU A 125 0.02 10.52 -10.07
CA GLU A 125 0.78 10.48 -11.33
C GLU A 125 -0.11 10.16 -12.54
N GLY A 126 -1.19 9.42 -12.35
CA GLY A 126 -2.04 8.94 -13.44
C GLY A 126 -1.37 7.85 -14.29
N PHE A 127 -2.16 7.16 -15.11
CA PHE A 127 -1.69 6.03 -15.91
C PHE A 127 -1.53 6.39 -17.39
N VAL A 128 -0.32 6.20 -17.92
CA VAL A 128 0.03 6.38 -19.33
C VAL A 128 0.42 5.03 -19.94
N LYS A 129 -0.39 4.52 -20.86
CA LYS A 129 -0.21 3.18 -21.45
C LYS A 129 1.01 3.05 -22.38
N SER A 130 1.41 4.13 -23.06
CA SER A 130 2.48 4.13 -24.04
C SER A 130 3.21 5.47 -24.00
N PRO A 131 4.52 5.52 -24.31
CA PRO A 131 5.26 6.78 -24.30
C PRO A 131 4.58 7.80 -25.22
N ALA A 132 4.09 8.90 -24.65
CA ALA A 132 3.47 9.99 -25.41
C ALA A 132 4.55 10.99 -25.83
N PRO A 133 4.56 11.50 -27.08
CA PRO A 133 5.55 12.49 -27.51
C PRO A 133 5.59 13.68 -26.56
N ASP A 134 6.77 13.99 -26.02
CA ASP A 134 7.01 15.19 -25.24
C ASP A 134 7.78 16.19 -26.14
N PRO A 135 7.22 17.39 -26.42
CA PRO A 135 7.87 18.38 -27.29
C PRO A 135 9.09 19.06 -26.65
N ILE A 136 9.29 18.93 -25.34
CA ILE A 136 10.33 19.64 -24.57
C ILE A 136 11.29 18.64 -23.88
N GLY A 137 10.89 17.38 -23.72
CA GLY A 137 11.63 16.38 -22.97
C GLY A 137 11.57 14.95 -23.52
N LEU A 138 12.03 14.01 -22.72
CA LEU A 138 11.83 12.59 -23.00
C LEU A 138 10.40 12.19 -22.60
N PRO A 139 9.76 11.26 -23.33
CA PRO A 139 8.37 10.90 -23.07
C PRO A 139 8.21 10.26 -21.68
N THR A 140 7.02 10.38 -21.10
CA THR A 140 6.66 9.68 -19.86
C THR A 140 5.74 8.50 -20.14
N VAL A 141 5.82 7.45 -19.31
CA VAL A 141 4.98 6.25 -19.42
C VAL A 141 4.68 5.64 -18.04
N GLY A 142 3.67 4.77 -17.96
CA GLY A 142 3.26 4.13 -16.72
C GLY A 142 2.72 5.15 -15.73
N TYR A 143 3.26 5.13 -14.50
CA TYR A 143 2.93 6.10 -13.45
C TYR A 143 4.12 7.05 -13.24
N GLY A 144 4.42 7.87 -14.25
CA GLY A 144 5.47 8.90 -14.17
C GLY A 144 6.90 8.41 -14.44
N HIS A 145 7.09 7.29 -15.14
CA HIS A 145 8.43 6.89 -15.60
C HIS A 145 8.90 7.84 -16.70
N LEU A 146 9.97 8.60 -16.45
CA LEU A 146 10.63 9.40 -17.48
C LEU A 146 11.57 8.51 -18.30
N CYS A 147 11.24 8.30 -19.57
CA CYS A 147 12.07 7.50 -20.46
C CYS A 147 13.47 8.11 -20.57
N GLN A 148 14.49 7.27 -20.68
CA GLN A 148 15.91 7.64 -20.77
C GLN A 148 16.47 7.42 -22.17
N THR A 149 15.84 6.55 -22.97
CA THR A 149 16.23 6.30 -24.35
C THR A 149 15.10 6.59 -25.33
N LYS A 150 15.47 6.83 -26.60
CA LYS A 150 14.50 7.06 -27.68
C LYS A 150 13.54 5.88 -27.80
N GLY A 151 12.25 6.14 -27.64
CA GLY A 151 11.21 5.12 -27.67
C GLY A 151 11.10 4.29 -26.39
N CYS A 152 11.73 4.71 -25.29
CA CYS A 152 11.64 4.06 -23.98
C CYS A 152 12.11 2.59 -24.00
N LYS A 153 13.19 2.29 -24.75
CA LYS A 153 13.67 0.91 -24.96
C LYS A 153 14.25 0.25 -23.70
N GLU A 154 14.61 1.06 -22.70
CA GLU A 154 15.06 0.58 -21.39
C GLU A 154 13.93 -0.02 -20.54
N VAL A 155 12.67 0.25 -20.89
CA VAL A 155 11.51 -0.37 -20.23
C VAL A 155 11.39 -1.81 -20.71
N LYS A 156 11.58 -2.76 -19.79
CA LYS A 156 11.51 -4.21 -20.06
C LYS A 156 10.10 -4.74 -20.38
N TYR A 157 9.07 -3.92 -20.19
CA TYR A 157 7.67 -4.29 -20.42
C TYR A 157 7.22 -3.90 -21.83
N LYS A 158 6.41 -4.75 -22.46
CA LYS A 158 5.87 -4.47 -23.79
C LYS A 158 4.81 -3.37 -23.72
N PHE A 159 4.86 -2.45 -24.68
CA PHE A 159 3.81 -1.46 -24.88
C PHE A 159 2.66 -2.03 -25.74
N PRO A 160 1.40 -1.59 -25.53
CA PRO A 160 0.95 -0.73 -24.43
C PRO A 160 1.06 -1.46 -23.09
N LEU A 161 1.50 -0.74 -22.05
CA LEU A 161 1.50 -1.26 -20.69
C LEU A 161 0.06 -1.58 -20.27
N THR A 162 -0.10 -2.63 -19.48
CA THR A 162 -1.26 -2.79 -18.59
C THR A 162 -1.00 -2.05 -17.29
N GLN A 163 -2.04 -1.79 -16.50
CA GLN A 163 -1.88 -1.22 -15.15
C GLN A 163 -0.97 -2.10 -14.27
N ALA A 164 -0.99 -3.43 -14.44
CA ALA A 164 -0.13 -4.34 -13.71
C ALA A 164 1.35 -4.17 -14.09
N THR A 165 1.67 -4.08 -15.39
CA THR A 165 3.05 -3.83 -15.84
C THR A 165 3.53 -2.42 -15.51
N ALA A 166 2.64 -1.42 -15.53
CA ALA A 166 2.98 -0.06 -15.12
C ALA A 166 3.20 0.05 -13.61
N GLU A 167 2.46 -0.70 -12.80
CA GLU A 167 2.73 -0.79 -11.36
C GLU A 167 4.07 -1.49 -11.09
N ALA A 168 4.38 -2.55 -11.84
CA ALA A 168 5.67 -3.22 -11.73
C ALA A 168 6.84 -2.29 -12.13
N LEU A 169 6.67 -1.50 -13.20
CA LEU A 169 7.61 -0.45 -13.58
C LEU A 169 7.76 0.62 -12.49
N LEU A 170 6.65 1.06 -11.88
CA LEU A 170 6.70 2.00 -10.76
C LEU A 170 7.50 1.42 -9.58
N LYS A 171 7.28 0.15 -9.22
CA LYS A 171 8.07 -0.53 -8.16
C LYS A 171 9.56 -0.56 -8.48
N ASP A 172 9.92 -0.77 -9.75
CA ASP A 172 11.32 -0.71 -10.19
C ASP A 172 11.92 0.71 -10.07
N ASP A 173 11.09 1.75 -10.22
CA ASP A 173 11.51 3.16 -10.10
C ASP A 173 11.58 3.67 -8.65
N ILE A 174 10.73 3.18 -7.75
CA ILE A 174 10.65 3.63 -6.34
C ILE A 174 12.01 3.76 -5.65
N PRO A 175 12.98 2.81 -5.79
CA PRO A 175 14.30 2.94 -5.19
C PRO A 175 15.01 4.27 -5.50
N LYS A 176 14.79 4.87 -6.68
CA LYS A 176 15.36 6.17 -7.08
C LYS A 176 14.89 7.32 -6.16
N TYR A 177 13.68 7.20 -5.61
CA TYR A 177 13.03 8.20 -4.76
C TYR A 177 13.18 7.91 -3.25
N THR A 178 13.91 6.85 -2.89
CA THR A 178 14.23 6.53 -1.48
C THR A 178 15.44 7.27 -0.92
N CYS A 179 15.99 8.24 -1.67
CA CYS A 179 17.14 9.06 -1.29
C CYS A 179 17.01 9.75 0.08
N LEU A 180 15.78 9.97 0.56
CA LEU A 180 15.49 10.50 1.89
C LEU A 180 16.28 9.78 2.98
N GLY A 181 16.42 8.46 2.89
CA GLY A 181 17.13 7.70 3.91
C GLY A 181 18.64 7.99 3.97
N LYS A 182 19.22 8.62 2.92
CA LYS A 182 20.60 9.15 2.96
C LYS A 182 20.70 10.49 3.68
N TYR A 183 19.57 11.20 3.83
CA TYR A 183 19.51 12.55 4.39
C TYR A 183 19.02 12.56 5.83
N LEU A 184 18.32 11.51 6.25
CA LEU A 184 17.94 11.29 7.64
C LEU A 184 19.10 10.70 8.45
N ASN A 185 19.20 11.07 9.71
CA ASN A 185 20.13 10.47 10.66
C ASN A 185 19.50 9.26 11.38
N GLY A 186 20.34 8.40 11.97
CA GLY A 186 19.89 7.14 12.60
C GLY A 186 18.99 7.30 13.83
N LYS A 187 18.75 8.52 14.33
CA LYS A 187 17.81 8.77 15.44
C LYS A 187 16.37 8.86 14.94
N VAL A 188 16.16 9.21 13.67
CA VAL A 188 14.82 9.27 13.08
C VAL A 188 14.25 7.86 12.98
N LYS A 189 12.99 7.69 13.35
CA LYS A 189 12.24 6.43 13.19
C LYS A 189 10.97 6.71 12.42
N LEU A 190 10.75 5.97 11.34
CA LEU A 190 9.54 6.08 10.53
C LEU A 190 8.91 4.71 10.36
N ASN A 191 7.60 4.64 10.55
CA ASN A 191 6.83 3.47 10.14
C ASN A 191 6.68 3.42 8.60
N ASP A 192 6.17 2.31 8.08
CA ASP A 192 6.01 2.09 6.64
C ASP A 192 5.07 3.09 5.94
N TYR A 193 4.04 3.61 6.62
CA TYR A 193 3.14 4.63 6.09
C TYR A 193 3.76 6.03 6.05
N GLN A 194 4.49 6.42 7.10
CA GLN A 194 5.25 7.67 7.16
C GLN A 194 6.35 7.69 6.10
N TRP A 195 7.10 6.59 5.99
CA TRP A 195 8.10 6.40 4.95
C TRP A 195 7.49 6.51 3.56
N GLY A 196 6.40 5.78 3.30
CA GLY A 196 5.74 5.77 2.01
C GLY A 196 5.11 7.12 1.62
N ALA A 197 4.52 7.85 2.57
CA ALA A 197 4.06 9.23 2.34
C ALA A 197 5.20 10.17 1.95
N LEU A 198 6.35 10.07 2.62
CA LEU A 198 7.52 10.86 2.29
C LEU A 198 8.16 10.45 0.95
N VAL A 199 8.15 9.16 0.59
CA VAL A 199 8.59 8.70 -0.74
C VAL A 199 7.64 9.22 -1.83
N SER A 200 6.32 9.26 -1.61
CA SER A 200 5.36 9.88 -2.53
C SER A 200 5.63 11.37 -2.74
N TRP A 201 5.96 12.08 -1.66
CA TRP A 201 6.35 13.48 -1.73
C TRP A 201 7.66 13.66 -2.51
N VAL A 202 8.68 12.84 -2.23
CA VAL A 202 9.97 12.86 -2.94
C VAL A 202 9.81 12.51 -4.42
N PHE A 203 8.90 11.61 -4.78
CA PHE A 203 8.57 11.31 -6.18
C PHE A 203 8.14 12.59 -6.92
N ASN A 204 7.35 13.44 -6.26
CA ASN A 204 6.86 14.69 -6.84
C ASN A 204 7.91 15.80 -6.89
N VAL A 205 8.66 15.99 -5.81
CA VAL A 205 9.54 17.17 -5.66
C VAL A 205 11.00 16.86 -6.00
N GLY A 206 11.37 15.59 -6.08
CA GLY A 206 12.73 15.13 -6.32
C GLY A 206 13.63 15.15 -5.08
N CYS A 207 14.73 14.38 -5.15
CA CYS A 207 15.69 14.20 -4.07
C CYS A 207 16.43 15.47 -3.66
N GLY A 208 16.73 16.36 -4.60
CA GLY A 208 17.43 17.62 -4.32
C GLY A 208 16.63 18.53 -3.38
N ASN A 209 15.35 18.72 -3.70
CA ASN A 209 14.42 19.52 -2.89
C ASN A 209 14.18 18.87 -1.52
N ALA A 210 14.09 17.54 -1.46
CA ALA A 210 13.94 16.83 -0.19
C ALA A 210 15.15 17.05 0.72
N LYS A 211 16.38 16.93 0.20
CA LYS A 211 17.64 17.09 0.95
C LYS A 211 17.74 18.43 1.67
N SER A 212 17.36 19.53 1.02
CA SER A 212 17.48 20.89 1.58
C SER A 212 16.28 21.34 2.41
N SER A 213 15.22 20.51 2.49
CA SER A 213 13.94 20.88 3.11
C SER A 213 14.01 21.09 4.63
N ASN A 214 13.16 21.99 5.13
CA ASN A 214 12.92 22.10 6.58
C ASN A 214 12.31 20.82 7.16
N LEU A 215 11.57 20.04 6.37
CA LEU A 215 11.08 18.72 6.76
C LEU A 215 12.21 17.80 7.21
N VAL A 216 13.26 17.64 6.39
CA VAL A 216 14.42 16.80 6.74
C VAL A 216 15.17 17.37 7.95
N LYS A 217 15.36 18.70 8.02
CA LYS A 217 16.02 19.34 9.17
C LYS A 217 15.30 19.05 10.49
N ARG A 218 13.97 19.21 10.51
CA ARG A 218 13.13 18.99 11.69
C ARG A 218 13.09 17.52 12.12
N LEU A 219 12.98 16.59 11.16
CA LEU A 219 13.10 15.15 11.45
C LEU A 219 14.45 14.83 12.10
N ASN A 220 15.55 15.34 11.53
CA ASN A 220 16.89 15.12 12.07
C ASN A 220 17.13 15.76 13.44
N ALA A 221 16.38 16.81 13.77
CA ALA A 221 16.35 17.40 15.11
C ALA A 221 15.62 16.54 16.15
N GLY A 222 15.02 15.41 15.74
CA GLY A 222 14.33 14.48 16.61
C GLY A 222 12.87 14.84 16.90
N GLU A 223 12.31 15.80 16.16
CA GLU A 223 10.89 16.14 16.29
C GLU A 223 9.99 14.97 15.86
N ASN A 224 8.79 14.90 16.45
CA ASN A 224 7.82 13.85 16.16
C ASN A 224 7.47 13.81 14.65
N PRO A 225 7.61 12.66 13.96
CA PRO A 225 7.36 12.57 12.53
C PRO A 225 5.97 13.03 12.08
N ASN A 226 4.91 12.71 12.85
CA ASN A 226 3.55 13.14 12.49
C ASN A 226 3.41 14.66 12.54
N THR A 227 4.01 15.31 13.55
CA THR A 227 4.04 16.77 13.69
C THR A 227 4.81 17.42 12.54
N VAL A 228 5.99 16.90 12.21
CA VAL A 228 6.83 17.45 11.14
C VAL A 228 6.16 17.28 9.77
N ILE A 229 5.66 16.08 9.47
CA ILE A 229 4.99 15.79 8.19
C ILE A 229 3.76 16.68 8.01
N ALA A 230 2.91 16.78 9.03
CA ALA A 230 1.69 17.61 8.98
C ALA A 230 2.00 19.11 8.87
N GLY A 231 3.10 19.58 9.48
CA GLY A 231 3.49 21.00 9.44
C GLY A 231 4.27 21.40 8.19
N GLU A 232 5.02 20.50 7.56
CA GLU A 232 5.90 20.83 6.44
C GLU A 232 5.34 20.46 5.07
N LEU A 233 4.68 19.29 4.91
CA LEU A 233 4.19 18.89 3.59
C LEU A 233 3.23 19.91 2.94
N PRO A 234 2.24 20.50 3.66
CA PRO A 234 1.32 21.47 3.05
C PRO A 234 1.98 22.69 2.40
N LYS A 235 3.21 23.04 2.79
CA LYS A 235 3.98 24.15 2.22
C LYS A 235 4.50 23.86 0.81
N TRP A 236 4.57 22.58 0.41
CA TRP A 236 5.02 22.12 -0.90
C TRP A 236 3.85 22.01 -1.89
N ASN A 237 3.10 23.10 -2.02
CA ASN A 237 1.90 23.20 -2.86
C ASN A 237 2.01 24.21 -4.01
N LYS A 238 3.22 24.68 -4.33
CA LYS A 238 3.46 25.70 -5.36
C LYS A 238 4.25 25.17 -6.55
N ALA A 239 3.95 25.68 -7.74
CA ALA A 239 4.79 25.58 -8.94
C ALA A 239 4.75 26.92 -9.69
N GLY A 240 5.88 27.35 -10.26
CA GLY A 240 5.99 28.68 -10.89
C GLY A 240 5.60 29.83 -9.94
N GLY A 241 5.86 29.69 -8.64
CA GLY A 241 5.49 30.67 -7.61
C GLY A 241 4.02 30.68 -7.19
N ARG A 242 3.13 29.94 -7.87
CA ARG A 242 1.68 29.93 -7.59
C ARG A 242 1.26 28.66 -6.87
N VAL A 243 0.31 28.81 -5.94
CA VAL A 243 -0.33 27.65 -5.29
C VAL A 243 -1.16 26.89 -6.33
N LEU A 244 -1.02 25.56 -6.35
CA LEU A 244 -1.79 24.67 -7.21
C LEU A 244 -2.69 23.77 -6.35
N SER A 245 -4.00 23.78 -6.63
CA SER A 245 -4.99 22.97 -5.92
C SER A 245 -4.68 21.47 -5.95
N GLY A 246 -4.16 20.98 -7.08
CA GLY A 246 -3.72 19.59 -7.23
C GLY A 246 -2.58 19.22 -6.27
N LEU A 247 -1.59 20.10 -6.10
CA LEU A 247 -0.52 19.87 -5.14
C LEU A 247 -1.02 19.98 -3.70
N THR A 248 -1.91 20.92 -3.38
CA THR A 248 -2.56 20.97 -2.06
C THR A 248 -3.30 19.67 -1.74
N ARG A 249 -4.09 19.13 -2.68
CA ARG A 249 -4.76 17.84 -2.52
C ARG A 249 -3.74 16.72 -2.25
N ARG A 250 -2.64 16.69 -3.00
CA ARG A 250 -1.56 15.71 -2.84
C ARG A 250 -0.92 15.75 -1.47
N ARG A 251 -0.51 16.93 -1.00
CA ARG A 251 0.10 17.09 0.32
C ARG A 251 -0.85 16.67 1.44
N ASN A 252 -2.14 16.99 1.32
CA ASN A 252 -3.15 16.56 2.30
C ASN A 252 -3.33 15.04 2.34
N ALA A 253 -3.31 14.38 1.18
CA ALA A 253 -3.42 12.92 1.10
C ALA A 253 -2.16 12.21 1.64
N GLU A 254 -0.97 12.75 1.40
CA GLU A 254 0.29 12.26 1.99
C GLU A 254 0.29 12.42 3.52
N VAL A 255 -0.16 13.56 4.05
CA VAL A 255 -0.33 13.77 5.50
C VAL A 255 -1.34 12.77 6.08
N LYS A 256 -2.46 12.53 5.40
CA LYS A 256 -3.45 11.54 5.83
C LYS A 256 -2.85 10.13 5.88
N LEU A 257 -2.11 9.73 4.84
CA LEU A 257 -1.44 8.44 4.78
C LEU A 257 -0.46 8.28 5.95
N ALA A 258 0.39 9.28 6.20
CA ALA A 258 1.41 9.25 7.24
C ALA A 258 0.85 9.10 8.67
N LYS A 259 -0.40 9.52 8.91
CA LYS A 259 -1.08 9.37 10.21
C LYS A 259 -1.55 7.94 10.48
N THR A 260 -1.51 7.05 9.49
CA THR A 260 -1.90 5.64 9.67
C THR A 260 -0.96 4.94 10.65
N PRO A 261 -1.46 4.39 11.77
CA PRO A 261 -0.65 3.63 12.70
C PRO A 261 -0.10 2.35 12.06
N SER A 262 1.15 2.01 12.38
CA SER A 262 1.77 0.75 11.96
C SER A 262 2.95 0.41 12.86
N SER A 263 3.09 -0.88 13.15
CA SER A 263 4.23 -1.44 13.89
C SER A 263 5.42 -1.78 12.97
N LYS A 264 5.24 -1.73 11.64
CA LYS A 264 6.31 -2.03 10.68
C LYS A 264 7.21 -0.82 10.54
N GLN A 265 8.51 -1.02 10.76
CA GLN A 265 9.48 0.07 10.69
C GLN A 265 10.14 0.09 9.31
N ALA A 266 10.20 1.25 8.69
CA ALA A 266 10.84 1.41 7.38
C ALA A 266 12.17 2.17 7.43
N TYR A 267 12.37 3.01 8.44
CA TYR A 267 13.61 3.75 8.68
C TYR A 267 13.93 3.75 10.19
N PRO A 268 15.19 3.59 10.62
CA PRO A 268 16.43 3.50 9.82
C PRO A 268 16.73 2.10 9.29
N SER A 269 15.95 1.11 9.71
CA SER A 269 16.03 -0.28 9.23
C SER A 269 14.66 -0.74 8.74
N CYS A 270 14.67 -1.44 7.61
CA CYS A 270 13.50 -2.07 7.03
C CYS A 270 13.20 -3.36 7.81
N LYS A 271 12.13 -3.36 8.62
CA LYS A 271 11.72 -4.46 9.51
C LYS A 271 10.26 -4.82 9.30
#